data_AF-A0A9X8E5A4-F1
#
_entry.id   AF-A0A9X8E5A4-F1
#
_cell.length_a   1.000
_cell.length_b   1.000
_cell.length_c   1.000
_cell.angle_alpha   90.00
_cell.angle_beta   90.00
_cell.angle_gamma   90.00
#
_symmetry.space_group_name_H-M   'P 1'
#
loop_
_entity.id
_entity.type
_entity.pdbx_description
1 polymer ?
#
loop_
_entity_poly.entity_id
_entity_poly.type
_entity_poly.pdbx_seq_one_letter_code
_entity_poly.pdbx_strand_id
1 'polypeptide(L)'
;MDRTFLVSWVKKRETYEDKLRANAQPMGGKWRRSAVGWIPSTDHSLLKAACTYVWRVPVEQLREVDYRDRMKKIVGQPATKWTPTKSDMQTYCRALSVDPHGDVTSRLVSFMERVDDVIDENGLRQQLKDSTMLRTFVKVVAARVTPSELRDRVEEQMKTVPANDLVAFADILREQLDRTHGQSTKKQLWFEAWP
;
A
#
# COMPACT_ATOMS: atom_id res chain seq x y z
N MET A 1 11.12 9.98 -16.00
CA MET A 1 11.02 8.69 -15.30
C MET A 1 9.57 8.50 -14.95
N ASP A 2 8.95 7.42 -15.44
CA ASP A 2 7.63 7.04 -14.97
C ASP A 2 7.72 6.60 -13.50
N ARG A 3 6.89 7.21 -12.67
CA ARG A 3 6.87 6.96 -11.22
C ARG A 3 6.43 5.53 -10.92
N THR A 4 5.48 5.00 -11.66
CA THR A 4 4.97 3.64 -11.48
C THR A 4 6.09 2.62 -11.74
N PHE A 5 6.89 2.85 -12.79
CA PHE A 5 8.09 2.08 -13.06
C PHE A 5 9.10 2.13 -11.91
N LEU A 6 9.34 3.31 -11.33
CA LEU A 6 10.25 3.46 -10.18
C LEU A 6 9.76 2.71 -8.94
N VAL A 7 8.47 2.84 -8.61
CA VAL A 7 7.83 2.13 -7.49
C VAL A 7 7.96 0.62 -7.70
N SER A 8 7.63 0.12 -8.89
CA SER A 8 7.75 -1.29 -9.26
C SER A 8 9.19 -1.79 -9.14
N TRP A 9 10.17 -1.02 -9.62
CA TRP A 9 11.59 -1.35 -9.51
C TRP A 9 12.04 -1.42 -8.05
N VAL A 10 11.66 -0.45 -7.21
CA VAL A 10 11.97 -0.45 -5.77
C VAL A 10 11.36 -1.66 -5.08
N LYS A 11 10.09 -1.98 -5.33
CA LYS A 11 9.43 -3.19 -4.79
C LYS A 11 10.18 -4.47 -5.21
N LYS A 12 10.56 -4.60 -6.49
CA LYS A 12 11.36 -5.74 -6.98
C LYS A 12 12.72 -5.85 -6.27
N ARG A 13 13.37 -4.73 -6.00
CA ARG A 13 14.64 -4.67 -5.26
C ARG A 13 14.49 -5.11 -3.81
N GLU A 14 13.44 -4.67 -3.13
CA GLU A 14 13.16 -5.09 -1.76
C GLU A 14 12.88 -6.59 -1.69
N THR A 15 12.05 -7.12 -2.59
CA THR A 15 11.81 -8.57 -2.71
C THR A 15 13.09 -9.37 -2.99
N TYR A 16 14.00 -8.84 -3.83
CA TYR A 16 15.30 -9.47 -4.07
C TYR A 16 16.14 -9.54 -2.80
N GLU A 17 16.24 -8.44 -2.04
CA GLU A 17 16.99 -8.42 -0.77
C GLU A 17 16.37 -9.36 0.27
N ASP A 18 15.04 -9.44 0.34
CA ASP A 18 14.35 -10.32 1.29
C ASP A 18 14.55 -11.80 0.95
N LYS A 19 14.51 -12.17 -0.34
CA LYS A 19 14.85 -13.53 -0.79
C LYS A 19 16.30 -13.90 -0.45
N LEU A 20 17.24 -12.99 -0.69
CA LEU A 20 18.64 -13.22 -0.31
C LEU A 20 18.81 -13.38 1.19
N ARG A 21 18.11 -12.55 1.99
CA ARG A 21 18.13 -12.64 3.45
C ARG A 21 17.59 -13.98 3.91
N ALA A 22 16.43 -14.41 3.40
CA ALA A 22 15.80 -15.69 3.72
C ALA A 22 16.71 -16.88 3.37
N ASN A 23 17.32 -16.88 2.18
CA ASN A 23 18.23 -17.95 1.76
C ASN A 23 19.51 -18.02 2.61
N ALA A 24 19.97 -16.89 3.13
CA ALA A 24 21.16 -16.84 3.98
C ALA A 24 20.87 -17.06 5.48
N GLN A 25 19.60 -17.03 5.93
CA GLN A 25 19.24 -17.25 7.33
C GLN A 25 19.82 -18.59 7.86
N PRO A 26 19.67 -19.73 7.16
CA PRO A 26 20.26 -21.00 7.59
C PRO A 26 21.80 -21.01 7.58
N MET A 27 22.43 -20.10 6.83
CA MET A 27 23.88 -20.04 6.59
C MET A 27 24.58 -18.93 7.42
N GLY A 28 23.96 -18.49 8.52
CA GLY A 28 24.52 -17.47 9.42
C GLY A 28 24.38 -16.03 8.91
N GLY A 29 23.41 -15.75 8.03
CA GLY A 29 22.93 -14.41 7.71
C GLY A 29 23.83 -13.56 6.80
N LYS A 30 24.90 -14.11 6.24
CA LYS A 30 25.86 -13.39 5.38
C LYS A 30 25.41 -13.31 3.92
N TRP A 31 24.35 -12.55 3.62
CA TRP A 31 23.85 -12.36 2.25
C TRP A 31 24.43 -11.15 1.52
N ARG A 32 24.82 -10.10 2.26
CA ARG A 32 25.22 -8.80 1.67
C ARG A 32 26.44 -8.88 0.74
N ARG A 33 27.34 -9.86 0.94
CA ARG A 33 28.56 -10.00 0.11
C ARG A 33 28.26 -10.55 -1.29
N SER A 34 27.15 -11.26 -1.45
CA SER A 34 26.73 -11.88 -2.72
C SER A 34 25.60 -11.11 -3.40
N ALA A 35 25.10 -10.06 -2.76
CA ALA A 35 24.02 -9.23 -3.28
C ALA A 35 24.55 -8.24 -4.31
N VAL A 36 23.87 -8.14 -5.46
CA VAL A 36 24.04 -6.99 -6.35
C VAL A 36 23.49 -5.76 -5.64
N GLY A 37 24.34 -4.74 -5.46
CA GLY A 37 23.98 -3.47 -4.85
C GLY A 37 22.90 -2.72 -5.61
N TRP A 38 22.33 -1.67 -5.01
CA TRP A 38 21.29 -0.87 -5.67
C TRP A 38 21.87 -0.10 -6.84
N ILE A 39 23.04 0.55 -6.65
CA ILE A 39 23.73 1.34 -7.68
C ILE A 39 24.01 0.52 -8.95
N PRO A 40 24.67 -0.65 -8.90
CA PRO A 40 24.95 -1.44 -10.10
C PRO A 40 23.71 -2.09 -10.73
N SER A 41 22.58 -2.16 -10.02
CA SER A 41 21.31 -2.70 -10.53
C SER A 41 20.41 -1.66 -11.22
N THR A 42 20.79 -0.38 -11.16
CA THR A 42 20.05 0.73 -11.76
C THR A 42 20.51 0.97 -13.19
N ASP A 43 19.59 1.41 -14.04
CA ASP A 43 19.94 1.96 -15.35
C ASP A 43 21.03 3.05 -15.23
N HIS A 44 22.15 2.84 -15.92
CA HIS A 44 23.33 3.69 -15.79
C HIS A 44 23.08 5.12 -16.28
N SER A 45 22.31 5.29 -17.35
CA SER A 45 21.96 6.61 -17.89
C SER A 45 21.11 7.40 -16.90
N LEU A 46 20.15 6.72 -16.27
CA LEU A 46 19.29 7.27 -15.23
C LEU A 46 20.06 7.66 -13.98
N LEU A 47 20.94 6.78 -13.49
CA LEU A 47 21.81 7.06 -12.35
C LEU A 47 22.66 8.30 -12.60
N LYS A 48 23.32 8.37 -13.76
CA LYS A 48 24.14 9.53 -14.16
C LYS A 48 23.33 10.82 -14.22
N ALA A 49 22.12 10.78 -14.77
CA ALA A 49 21.23 11.94 -14.84
C ALA A 49 20.77 12.40 -13.44
N ALA A 50 20.36 11.47 -12.57
CA ALA A 50 19.94 11.78 -11.21
C ALA A 50 21.09 12.40 -10.39
N CYS A 51 22.29 11.81 -10.48
CA CYS A 51 23.50 12.31 -9.82
C CYS A 51 23.88 13.72 -10.30
N THR A 52 23.92 13.94 -11.62
CA THR A 52 24.33 15.22 -12.22
C THR A 52 23.32 16.33 -11.93
N TYR A 53 22.05 16.11 -12.23
CA TYR A 53 21.06 17.19 -12.29
C TYR A 53 20.25 17.38 -11.01
N VAL A 54 19.99 16.29 -10.27
CA VAL A 54 19.12 16.33 -9.08
C VAL A 54 19.95 16.40 -7.81
N TRP A 55 20.91 15.51 -7.65
CA TRP A 55 21.63 15.36 -6.39
C TRP A 55 22.93 16.15 -6.34
N ARG A 56 23.48 16.56 -7.48
CA ARG A 56 24.75 17.29 -7.60
C ARG A 56 25.90 16.57 -6.87
N VAL A 57 25.96 15.24 -7.01
CA VAL A 57 27.01 14.38 -6.44
C VAL A 57 27.59 13.54 -7.57
N PRO A 58 28.92 13.45 -7.73
CA PRO A 58 29.56 12.52 -8.67
C PRO A 58 29.15 11.08 -8.37
N VAL A 59 28.95 10.25 -9.41
CA VAL A 59 28.50 8.86 -9.24
C VAL A 59 29.47 8.06 -8.37
N GLU A 60 30.76 8.37 -8.46
CA GLU A 60 31.87 7.72 -7.75
C GLU A 60 31.85 8.02 -6.24
N GLN A 61 31.22 9.12 -5.83
CA GLN A 61 31.11 9.52 -4.42
C GLN A 61 29.78 9.06 -3.80
N LEU A 62 28.90 8.43 -4.58
CA LEU A 62 27.60 7.99 -4.12
C LEU A 62 27.71 6.65 -3.37
N ARG A 63 27.40 6.66 -2.07
CA ARG A 63 27.33 5.43 -1.27
C ARG A 63 26.02 4.70 -1.52
N GLU A 64 26.06 3.37 -1.47
CA GLU A 64 24.88 2.49 -1.62
C GLU A 64 23.73 2.85 -0.68
N VAL A 65 24.05 3.14 0.59
CA VAL A 65 23.05 3.52 1.60
C VAL A 65 22.38 4.84 1.23
N ASP A 66 23.17 5.85 0.85
CA ASP A 66 22.62 7.17 0.48
C ASP A 66 21.76 7.07 -0.79
N TYR A 67 22.18 6.25 -1.76
CA TYR A 67 21.41 6.00 -2.98
C TYR A 67 20.07 5.33 -2.65
N ARG A 68 20.08 4.27 -1.84
CA ARG A 68 18.88 3.57 -1.38
C ARG A 68 17.91 4.52 -0.69
N ASP A 69 18.40 5.35 0.23
CA ASP A 69 17.57 6.28 0.99
C ASP A 69 16.97 7.36 0.09
N ARG A 70 17.75 7.88 -0.88
CA ARG A 70 17.25 8.84 -1.87
C ARG A 70 16.16 8.24 -2.76
N MET A 71 16.33 7.01 -3.22
CA MET A 71 15.32 6.31 -4.03
C MET A 71 14.04 6.07 -3.24
N LYS A 72 14.17 5.57 -2.00
CA LYS A 72 13.02 5.40 -1.08
C LYS A 72 12.32 6.72 -0.79
N LYS A 73 13.06 7.82 -0.65
CA LYS A 73 12.48 9.15 -0.45
C LYS A 73 11.68 9.62 -1.67
N ILE A 74 12.19 9.41 -2.89
CA ILE A 74 11.48 9.78 -4.13
C ILE A 74 10.19 8.98 -4.26
N VAL A 75 10.24 7.67 -4.01
CA VAL A 75 9.07 6.80 -4.03
C VAL A 75 8.10 7.11 -2.88
N GLY A 76 8.58 7.52 -1.71
CA GLY A 76 7.74 7.83 -0.55
C GLY A 76 7.05 9.20 -0.57
N GLN A 77 7.34 10.04 -1.57
CA GLN A 77 6.73 11.37 -1.73
C GLN A 77 5.87 11.44 -2.98
N PRO A 78 4.81 12.27 -3.03
CA PRO A 78 4.04 12.47 -4.25
C PRO A 78 4.94 12.96 -5.39
N ALA A 79 4.56 12.66 -6.64
CA ALA A 79 5.32 13.09 -7.84
C ALA A 79 5.48 14.61 -7.95
N THR A 80 4.61 15.35 -7.26
CA THR A 80 4.45 16.79 -7.36
C THR A 80 4.62 17.42 -5.99
N LYS A 81 5.02 18.71 -5.95
CA LYS A 81 5.30 19.44 -4.71
C LYS A 81 4.05 19.87 -3.94
N TRP A 82 2.87 19.79 -4.55
CA TRP A 82 1.62 20.17 -3.89
C TRP A 82 1.05 19.02 -3.05
N THR A 83 0.45 19.39 -1.92
CA THR A 83 -0.23 18.46 -1.03
C THR A 83 -1.44 17.87 -1.76
N PRO A 84 -1.60 16.53 -1.82
CA PRO A 84 -2.75 15.90 -2.46
C PRO A 84 -4.07 16.40 -1.88
N THR A 85 -5.03 16.71 -2.74
CA THR A 85 -6.39 17.08 -2.32
C THR A 85 -7.25 15.83 -2.09
N LYS A 86 -8.43 16.01 -1.48
CA LYS A 86 -9.43 14.93 -1.39
C LYS A 86 -9.84 14.38 -2.76
N SER A 87 -9.92 15.24 -3.79
CA SER A 87 -10.27 14.84 -5.17
C SER A 87 -9.17 13.96 -5.78
N ASP A 88 -7.91 14.29 -5.52
CA ASP A 88 -6.78 13.47 -5.96
C ASP A 88 -6.84 12.08 -5.33
N MET A 89 -7.07 12.01 -4.00
CA MET A 89 -7.24 10.74 -3.30
C MET A 89 -8.39 9.92 -3.87
N GLN A 90 -9.52 10.55 -4.20
CA GLN A 90 -10.66 9.87 -4.84
C GLN A 90 -10.29 9.30 -6.22
N THR A 91 -9.42 9.99 -6.95
CA THR A 91 -8.92 9.52 -8.24
C THR A 91 -7.97 8.34 -8.05
N TYR A 92 -7.05 8.42 -7.10
CA TYR A 92 -6.12 7.34 -6.76
C TYR A 92 -6.85 6.07 -6.30
N CYS A 93 -7.90 6.23 -5.49
CA CYS A 93 -8.69 5.12 -4.96
C CYS A 93 -9.77 4.62 -5.94
N ARG A 94 -9.81 5.10 -7.20
CA ARG A 94 -10.95 4.85 -8.10
C ARG A 94 -11.21 3.37 -8.34
N ALA A 95 -10.15 2.58 -8.47
CA ALA A 95 -10.21 1.15 -8.77
C ALA A 95 -10.33 0.26 -7.52
N LEU A 96 -10.34 0.84 -6.31
CA LEU A 96 -10.53 0.05 -5.10
C LEU A 96 -11.96 -0.52 -5.06
N SER A 97 -12.03 -1.81 -4.74
CA SER A 97 -13.26 -2.54 -4.47
C SER A 97 -12.92 -3.75 -3.61
N VAL A 98 -13.84 -4.12 -2.72
CA VAL A 98 -13.72 -5.35 -1.93
C VAL A 98 -14.11 -6.53 -2.82
N ASP A 99 -13.28 -7.57 -2.83
CA ASP A 99 -13.55 -8.78 -3.59
C ASP A 99 -14.89 -9.40 -3.15
N PRO A 100 -15.80 -9.77 -4.08
CA PRO A 100 -17.04 -10.44 -3.73
C PRO A 100 -16.84 -11.89 -3.25
N HIS A 101 -15.69 -12.50 -3.55
CA HIS A 101 -15.42 -13.91 -3.28
C HIS A 101 -14.35 -14.11 -2.21
N GLY A 102 -14.39 -15.28 -1.57
CA GLY A 102 -13.49 -15.66 -0.49
C GLY A 102 -14.07 -15.47 0.90
N ASP A 103 -13.33 -15.91 1.90
CA ASP A 103 -13.68 -15.71 3.31
C ASP A 103 -13.40 -14.27 3.77
N VAL A 104 -13.83 -13.94 4.99
CA VAL A 104 -13.67 -12.60 5.55
C VAL A 104 -12.21 -12.14 5.56
N THR A 105 -11.28 -13.05 5.90
CA THR A 105 -9.86 -12.75 5.99
C THR A 105 -9.29 -12.48 4.61
N SER A 106 -9.56 -13.35 3.62
CA SER A 106 -9.04 -13.16 2.27
C SER A 106 -9.53 -11.86 1.63
N ARG A 107 -10.81 -11.51 1.84
CA ARG A 107 -11.43 -10.28 1.33
C ARG A 107 -10.86 -9.03 2.00
N LEU A 108 -10.68 -9.06 3.32
CA LEU A 108 -10.09 -7.96 4.08
C LEU A 108 -8.63 -7.73 3.67
N VAL A 109 -7.81 -8.79 3.69
CA VAL A 109 -6.37 -8.70 3.38
C VAL A 109 -6.17 -8.20 1.95
N SER A 110 -6.87 -8.77 0.97
CA SER A 110 -6.75 -8.35 -0.43
C SER A 110 -7.18 -6.89 -0.65
N PHE A 111 -8.19 -6.41 0.08
CA PHE A 111 -8.59 -5.01 0.01
C PHE A 111 -7.54 -4.07 0.63
N MET A 112 -7.03 -4.41 1.81
CA MET A 112 -6.03 -3.60 2.49
C MET A 112 -4.68 -3.60 1.78
N GLU A 113 -4.29 -4.70 1.13
CA GLU A 113 -3.11 -4.77 0.26
C GLU A 113 -3.23 -3.77 -0.90
N ARG A 114 -4.39 -3.72 -1.57
CA ARG A 114 -4.65 -2.74 -2.64
C ARG A 114 -4.64 -1.30 -2.12
N VAL A 115 -5.08 -1.07 -0.89
CA VAL A 115 -4.98 0.26 -0.24
C VAL A 115 -3.52 0.65 -0.04
N ASP A 116 -2.67 -0.26 0.43
CA ASP A 116 -1.23 -0.04 0.56
C ASP A 116 -0.55 0.21 -0.79
N ASP A 117 -0.95 -0.50 -1.85
CA ASP A 117 -0.47 -0.27 -3.21
C ASP A 117 -0.80 1.15 -3.69
N VAL A 118 -2.04 1.62 -3.47
CA VAL A 118 -2.45 2.99 -3.79
C VAL A 118 -1.58 4.01 -3.03
N ILE A 119 -1.27 3.75 -1.76
CA ILE A 119 -0.42 4.63 -0.94
C ILE A 119 0.99 4.70 -1.54
N ASP A 120 1.56 3.58 -1.94
CA ASP A 120 2.91 3.49 -2.50
C ASP A 120 3.04 4.13 -3.87
N GLU A 121 2.15 3.77 -4.79
CA GLU A 121 2.16 4.27 -6.17
C GLU A 121 2.02 5.79 -6.20
N ASN A 122 1.19 6.33 -5.31
CA ASN A 122 0.92 7.77 -5.25
C ASN A 122 1.82 8.50 -4.24
N GLY A 123 2.71 7.80 -3.53
CA GLY A 123 3.69 8.42 -2.62
C GLY A 123 3.06 9.09 -1.41
N LEU A 124 1.96 8.55 -0.91
CA LEU A 124 1.17 9.16 0.15
C LEU A 124 1.75 8.89 1.54
N ARG A 125 2.71 7.98 1.69
CA ARG A 125 3.26 7.55 3.00
C ARG A 125 3.67 8.71 3.91
N GLN A 126 4.31 9.75 3.36
CA GLN A 126 4.72 10.89 4.18
C GLN A 126 3.55 11.83 4.52
N GLN A 127 2.59 12.00 3.62
CA GLN A 127 1.42 12.88 3.83
C GLN A 127 0.44 12.28 4.83
N LEU A 128 0.29 10.96 4.82
CA LEU A 128 -0.60 10.23 5.74
C LEU A 128 -0.06 10.14 7.17
N LYS A 129 1.12 10.71 7.46
CA LYS A 129 1.56 10.94 8.85
C LYS A 129 0.78 12.07 9.52
N ASP A 130 0.22 12.99 8.73
CA ASP A 130 -0.73 13.99 9.24
C ASP A 130 -2.09 13.33 9.52
N SER A 131 -2.60 13.49 10.73
CA SER A 131 -3.84 12.85 11.17
C SER A 131 -5.07 13.31 10.39
N THR A 132 -5.08 14.57 9.93
CA THR A 132 -6.21 15.13 9.18
C THR A 132 -6.24 14.56 7.76
N MET A 133 -5.07 14.44 7.15
CA MET A 133 -4.87 13.79 5.86
C MET A 133 -5.21 12.29 5.92
N LEU A 134 -4.76 11.59 6.96
CA LEU A 134 -5.09 10.18 7.19
C LEU A 134 -6.60 9.97 7.33
N ARG A 135 -7.28 10.76 8.16
CA ARG A 135 -8.74 10.70 8.30
C ARG A 135 -9.46 10.98 6.99
N THR A 136 -8.97 11.91 6.19
CA THR A 136 -9.55 12.21 4.87
C THR A 136 -9.37 11.03 3.92
N PHE A 137 -8.18 10.43 3.92
CA PHE A 137 -7.88 9.26 3.11
C PHE A 137 -8.74 8.05 3.52
N VAL A 138 -8.86 7.76 4.82
CA VAL A 138 -9.73 6.68 5.34
C VAL A 138 -11.17 6.86 4.88
N LYS A 139 -11.72 8.09 4.90
CA LYS A 139 -13.06 8.37 4.36
C LYS A 139 -13.17 8.10 2.85
N VAL A 140 -12.12 8.41 2.10
CA VAL A 140 -12.08 8.13 0.65
C VAL A 140 -12.03 6.63 0.39
N VAL A 141 -11.25 5.86 1.17
CA VAL A 141 -11.17 4.40 1.09
C VAL A 141 -12.50 3.75 1.48
N ALA A 142 -13.13 4.20 2.57
CA ALA A 142 -14.44 3.72 3.01
C ALA A 142 -15.50 3.85 1.92
N ALA A 143 -15.52 4.98 1.20
CA ALA A 143 -16.45 5.22 0.09
C ALA A 143 -16.26 4.25 -1.11
N ARG A 144 -15.16 3.49 -1.15
CA ARG A 144 -14.84 2.48 -2.18
C ARG A 144 -15.16 1.06 -1.76
N VAL A 145 -15.66 0.86 -0.54
CA VAL A 145 -16.15 -0.44 -0.11
C VAL A 145 -17.34 -0.83 -0.99
N THR A 146 -17.34 -2.08 -1.43
CA THR A 146 -18.41 -2.67 -2.25
C THR A 146 -18.83 -4.02 -1.65
N PRO A 147 -20.11 -4.40 -1.72
CA PRO A 147 -21.26 -3.67 -2.29
C PRO A 147 -21.73 -2.50 -1.41
N SER A 148 -22.68 -1.69 -1.90
CA SER A 148 -23.18 -0.47 -1.24
C SER A 148 -23.67 -0.72 0.19
N GLU A 149 -24.33 -1.85 0.44
CA GLU A 149 -24.89 -2.18 1.74
C GLU A 149 -23.79 -2.46 2.78
N LEU A 150 -22.64 -2.98 2.34
CA LEU A 150 -21.46 -3.12 3.19
C LEU A 150 -20.86 -1.75 3.49
N ARG A 151 -20.71 -0.90 2.47
CA ARG A 151 -20.21 0.46 2.63
C ARG A 151 -21.04 1.27 3.61
N ASP A 152 -22.37 1.28 3.43
CA ASP A 152 -23.26 2.10 4.24
C ASP A 152 -23.18 1.69 5.72
N ARG A 153 -23.03 0.39 6.02
CA ARG A 153 -22.80 -0.10 7.39
C ARG A 153 -21.44 0.28 7.96
N VAL A 154 -20.38 0.24 7.14
CA VAL A 154 -19.04 0.70 7.53
C VAL A 154 -19.07 2.20 7.83
N GLU A 155 -19.66 3.01 6.94
CA GLU A 155 -19.79 4.46 7.11
C GLU A 155 -20.64 4.82 8.34
N GLU A 156 -21.71 4.07 8.62
CA GLU A 156 -22.53 4.26 9.82
C GLU A 156 -21.73 3.95 11.10
N GLN A 157 -21.00 2.84 11.14
CA GLN A 157 -20.17 2.51 12.29
C GLN A 157 -19.05 3.53 12.51
N MET A 158 -18.48 4.09 11.43
CA MET A 158 -17.46 5.14 11.53
C MET A 158 -17.97 6.44 12.14
N LYS A 159 -19.30 6.65 12.24
CA LYS A 159 -19.88 7.81 12.96
C LYS A 159 -19.72 7.69 14.47
N THR A 160 -19.72 6.47 15.00
CA THR A 160 -19.67 6.19 16.45
C THR A 160 -18.29 5.68 16.88
N VAL A 161 -17.61 4.93 16.02
CA VAL A 161 -16.25 4.43 16.25
C VAL A 161 -15.27 5.22 15.37
N PRO A 162 -14.34 5.99 15.96
CA PRO A 162 -13.43 6.80 15.17
C PRO A 162 -12.40 5.93 14.43
N ALA A 163 -12.50 5.87 13.10
CA ALA A 163 -11.48 5.28 12.24
C ALA A 163 -10.30 6.24 12.05
N ASN A 164 -9.49 6.37 13.10
CA ASN A 164 -8.38 7.32 13.15
C ASN A 164 -7.15 6.89 12.33
N ASP A 165 -7.06 5.61 11.99
CA ASP A 165 -6.03 5.03 11.16
C ASP A 165 -6.58 3.88 10.30
N LEU A 166 -5.72 3.31 9.45
CA LEU A 166 -6.07 2.20 8.56
C LEU A 166 -6.36 0.90 9.30
N VAL A 167 -5.80 0.69 10.49
CA VAL A 167 -6.02 -0.52 11.29
C VAL A 167 -7.42 -0.47 11.91
N ALA A 168 -7.79 0.66 12.51
CA ALA A 168 -9.14 0.89 13.03
C ALA A 168 -10.20 0.78 11.92
N PHE A 169 -9.89 1.28 10.72
CA PHE A 169 -10.75 1.07 9.56
C PHE A 169 -10.86 -0.42 9.17
N ALA A 170 -9.75 -1.16 9.16
CA ALA A 170 -9.74 -2.58 8.85
C ALA A 170 -10.54 -3.42 9.87
N ASP A 171 -10.48 -3.07 11.15
CA ASP A 171 -11.27 -3.72 12.20
C ASP A 171 -12.79 -3.50 11.99
N ILE A 172 -13.20 -2.27 11.65
CA ILE A 172 -14.60 -1.95 11.31
C ILE A 172 -15.04 -2.74 10.07
N LEU A 173 -14.21 -2.77 9.03
CA LEU A 173 -14.53 -3.49 7.80
C LEU A 173 -14.66 -4.99 8.05
N ARG A 174 -13.75 -5.59 8.84
CA ARG A 174 -13.81 -7.01 9.23
C ARG A 174 -15.13 -7.33 9.93
N GLU A 175 -15.51 -6.52 10.91
CA GLU A 175 -16.74 -6.75 11.67
C GLU A 175 -17.99 -6.72 10.76
N GLN A 176 -18.04 -5.81 9.79
CA GLN A 176 -19.17 -5.74 8.85
C GLN A 176 -19.16 -6.88 7.82
N LEU A 177 -17.97 -7.37 7.44
CA LEU A 177 -17.84 -8.56 6.62
C LEU A 177 -18.35 -9.81 7.37
N ASP A 178 -17.93 -10.02 8.62
CA ASP A 178 -18.38 -11.14 9.47
C ASP A 178 -19.89 -11.16 9.64
N ARG A 179 -20.50 -10.00 9.91
CA ARG A 179 -21.96 -9.86 10.02
C ARG A 179 -22.68 -10.25 8.72
N THR A 180 -22.08 -9.97 7.57
CA THR A 180 -22.65 -10.33 6.26
C THR A 180 -22.53 -11.83 6.00
N HIS A 181 -21.38 -12.43 6.30
CA HIS A 181 -21.19 -13.89 6.18
C HIS A 181 -22.16 -14.64 7.09
N GLY A 182 -22.30 -14.23 8.36
CA GLY A 182 -23.24 -14.85 9.30
C GLY A 182 -24.71 -14.75 8.88
N GLN A 183 -25.11 -13.68 8.17
CA GLN A 183 -26.47 -13.53 7.63
C GLN A 183 -26.71 -14.44 6.41
N SER A 184 -25.72 -14.57 5.52
CA SER A 184 -25.81 -15.47 4.36
C SER A 184 -25.89 -16.94 4.77
N THR A 185 -25.08 -17.37 5.73
CA THR A 185 -25.12 -18.75 6.25
C THR A 185 -26.44 -19.04 6.95
N LYS A 186 -26.97 -18.08 7.73
CA LYS A 186 -28.31 -18.21 8.33
C LYS A 186 -29.38 -18.37 7.25
N LYS A 187 -29.42 -17.48 6.25
CA LYS A 187 -30.41 -17.56 5.15
C LYS A 187 -30.36 -18.92 4.42
N GLN A 188 -29.18 -19.47 4.14
CA GLN A 188 -29.05 -20.81 3.54
C GLN A 188 -29.67 -21.90 4.42
N LEU A 189 -29.37 -21.90 5.72
CA LEU A 189 -29.96 -22.86 6.66
C LEU A 189 -31.49 -22.71 6.80
N TRP A 190 -32.02 -21.49 6.69
CA TRP A 190 -33.47 -21.25 6.67
C TRP A 190 -34.14 -21.80 5.41
N PHE A 191 -33.49 -21.73 4.24
CA PHE A 191 -34.01 -22.29 2.98
C PHE A 191 -33.92 -23.82 2.93
N GLU A 192 -32.91 -24.43 3.56
CA GLU A 192 -32.78 -25.90 3.65
C GLU A 192 -33.70 -26.53 4.70
N ALA A 193 -34.25 -25.74 5.63
CA ALA A 193 -35.13 -26.20 6.70
C ALA A 193 -36.64 -26.16 6.34
N TRP A 194 -37.01 -25.80 5.10
CA TRP A 194 -38.40 -25.81 4.63
C TRP A 194 -38.62 -26.99 3.67
N PRO A 195 -39.58 -27.89 3.94
CA PRO A 195 -39.87 -29.04 3.07
C PRO A 195 -40.54 -28.65 1.74
#